data_AF-V5V7C8-F1
#
_entry.id   AF-V5V7C8-F1
#
_cell.length_a   1.000
_cell.length_b   1.000
_cell.length_c   1.000
_cell.angle_alpha   90.00
_cell.angle_beta   90.00
_cell.angle_gamma   90.00
#
_symmetry.space_group_name_H-M   'P 1'
#
loop_
_entity.id
_entity.type
_entity.pdbx_description
1 polymer ?
#
loop_
_entity_poly.entity_id
_entity_poly.type
_entity_poly.pdbx_seq_one_letter_code
_entity_poly.pdbx_strand_id
1 'polypeptide(L)'
;MLQNRGRVAIFIDGSNLFYAALQLGIEIDYSKLLCHLTQGSRLFRSFFYTGVDPTNEKQQGFLLWMRRNGYRVVSKELVQLPDGSKKANLDVEIAVDMMALVGCYDTAILVSGDGDLAYAVDAVSYRGARVEVVSLRSMTSDSLINVADRYIDLESIREEIQKAPRSTYTYRPITGNLTQSPIVNPHWEQDTAERKDKAADNDSPETLGNLDNNASA
;
A
#
# COMPACT_ATOMS: atom_id res chain seq x y z
N MET A 1 6.41 -27.17 -3.51
CA MET A 1 7.46 -27.20 -2.46
C MET A 1 7.22 -26.02 -1.53
N LEU A 2 7.12 -26.25 -0.22
CA LEU A 2 7.09 -25.16 0.76
C LEU A 2 8.45 -24.44 0.69
N GLN A 3 8.48 -23.26 0.07
CA GLN A 3 9.68 -22.45 0.02
C GLN A 3 9.91 -21.88 1.42
N ASN A 4 10.99 -22.31 2.06
CA ASN A 4 11.40 -21.79 3.36
C ASN A 4 11.82 -20.31 3.20
N ARG A 5 10.95 -19.36 3.54
CA ARG A 5 11.24 -17.91 3.49
C ARG A 5 12.26 -17.46 4.54
N GLY A 6 12.57 -18.29 5.55
CA GLY A 6 13.47 -17.92 6.64
C GLY A 6 12.92 -16.80 7.50
N ARG A 7 13.75 -15.79 7.82
CA ARG A 7 13.33 -14.54 8.45
C ARG A 7 12.69 -13.62 7.43
N VAL A 8 11.50 -13.12 7.75
CA VAL A 8 10.74 -12.24 6.86
C VAL A 8 10.74 -10.81 7.42
N ALA A 9 11.06 -9.84 6.57
CA ALA A 9 10.75 -8.43 6.79
C ALA A 9 9.61 -8.01 5.87
N ILE A 10 8.63 -7.27 6.39
CA ILE A 10 7.46 -6.81 5.63
C ILE A 10 7.49 -5.29 5.56
N PHE A 11 7.39 -4.74 4.34
CA PHE A 11 7.38 -3.31 4.07
C PHE A 11 6.06 -2.96 3.37
N ILE A 12 5.17 -2.27 4.08
CA ILE A 12 3.83 -1.95 3.55
C ILE A 12 3.75 -0.47 3.22
N ASP A 13 3.59 -0.16 1.94
CA ASP A 13 3.11 1.14 1.49
C ASP A 13 1.62 1.24 1.78
N GLY A 14 1.27 2.03 2.80
CA GLY A 14 -0.11 2.19 3.25
C GLY A 14 -1.01 2.83 2.20
N SER A 15 -0.49 3.74 1.38
CA SER A 15 -1.28 4.38 0.33
C SER A 15 -1.54 3.39 -0.81
N ASN A 16 -0.54 2.64 -1.25
CA ASN A 16 -0.72 1.65 -2.31
C ASN A 16 -1.67 0.52 -1.87
N LEU A 17 -1.51 0.01 -0.64
CA LEU A 17 -2.42 -0.99 -0.08
C LEU A 17 -3.86 -0.47 0.07
N PHE A 18 -4.04 0.80 0.47
CA PHE A 18 -5.37 1.39 0.57
C PHE A 18 -6.09 1.42 -0.78
N TYR A 19 -5.44 1.94 -1.83
CA TYR A 19 -6.05 2.00 -3.16
C TYR A 19 -6.33 0.60 -3.72
N ALA A 20 -5.44 -0.37 -3.46
CA ALA A 20 -5.68 -1.76 -3.83
C ALA A 20 -6.90 -2.35 -3.12
N ALA A 21 -7.06 -2.12 -1.81
CA ALA A 21 -8.23 -2.56 -1.06
C ALA A 21 -9.53 -1.90 -1.56
N LEU A 22 -9.47 -0.61 -1.92
CA LEU A 22 -10.59 0.13 -2.50
C LEU A 22 -11.01 -0.47 -3.85
N GLN A 23 -10.05 -0.77 -4.73
CA GLN A 23 -10.32 -1.41 -6.03
C GLN A 23 -10.90 -2.82 -5.87
N LEU A 24 -10.47 -3.57 -4.85
CA LEU A 24 -11.04 -4.88 -4.51
C LEU A 24 -12.41 -4.80 -3.81
N GLY A 25 -12.82 -3.63 -3.34
CA GLY A 25 -14.05 -3.46 -2.57
C GLY A 25 -14.03 -4.16 -1.20
N ILE A 26 -12.85 -4.30 -0.58
CA ILE A 26 -12.68 -4.97 0.72
C ILE A 26 -12.17 -4.02 1.81
N GLU A 27 -12.47 -4.37 3.06
CA GLU A 27 -11.81 -3.76 4.21
C GLU A 27 -10.73 -4.72 4.73
N ILE A 28 -9.48 -4.26 4.82
CA ILE A 28 -8.35 -5.10 5.24
C ILE A 28 -8.40 -5.33 6.76
N ASP A 29 -8.27 -6.59 7.15
CA ASP A 29 -7.92 -7.03 8.49
C ASP A 29 -6.39 -7.11 8.60
N TYR A 30 -5.78 -6.09 9.19
CA TYR A 30 -4.33 -6.00 9.31
C TYR A 30 -3.71 -7.11 10.17
N SER A 31 -4.45 -7.68 11.12
CA SER A 31 -3.96 -8.84 11.88
C SER A 31 -3.87 -10.08 10.99
N LYS A 32 -4.88 -10.30 10.15
CA LYS A 32 -4.86 -11.40 9.18
C LYS A 32 -3.83 -11.17 8.08
N LEU A 33 -3.70 -9.94 7.59
CA LEU A 33 -2.66 -9.59 6.62
C LEU A 33 -1.27 -9.93 7.17
N LEU A 34 -0.94 -9.48 8.39
CA LEU A 34 0.35 -9.80 9.02
C LEU A 34 0.57 -11.30 9.15
N CYS A 35 -0.44 -12.03 9.60
CA CYS A 35 -0.39 -13.48 9.74
C CYS A 35 -0.16 -14.18 8.39
N HIS A 36 -0.93 -13.79 7.37
CA HIS A 36 -0.87 -14.38 6.04
C HIS A 36 0.47 -14.09 5.35
N LEU A 37 0.99 -12.86 5.42
CA LEU A 37 2.28 -12.53 4.83
C LEU A 37 3.44 -13.25 5.54
N THR A 38 3.30 -13.50 6.85
CA THR A 38 4.31 -14.24 7.62
C THR A 38 4.28 -15.74 7.31
N GLN A 39 3.10 -16.36 7.18
CA GLN A 39 2.90 -17.74 6.69
C GLN A 39 3.80 -18.80 7.38
N GLY A 40 3.94 -18.71 8.71
CA GLY A 40 4.75 -19.63 9.51
C GLY A 40 6.26 -19.37 9.49
N SER A 41 6.70 -18.37 8.72
CA SER A 41 8.09 -17.89 8.72
C SER A 41 8.40 -17.11 10.00
N ARG A 42 9.68 -16.89 10.30
CA ARG A 42 10.06 -16.07 11.46
C ARG A 42 9.94 -14.59 11.10
N LEU A 43 8.95 -13.88 11.63
CA LEU A 43 8.85 -12.43 11.45
C LEU A 43 10.05 -11.74 12.11
N PHE A 44 10.87 -11.04 11.33
CA PHE A 44 11.91 -10.14 11.83
C PHE A 44 11.31 -8.78 12.18
N ARG A 45 10.56 -8.18 11.25
CA ARG A 45 9.87 -6.90 11.45
C ARG A 45 8.79 -6.69 10.39
N SER A 46 7.71 -6.01 10.76
CA SER A 46 6.77 -5.44 9.79
C SER A 46 6.72 -3.92 9.94
N PHE A 47 6.74 -3.23 8.80
CA PHE A 47 6.67 -1.78 8.70
C PHE A 47 5.39 -1.37 8.00
N PHE A 48 4.85 -0.24 8.42
CA PHE A 48 3.71 0.40 7.78
C PHE A 48 4.04 1.88 7.53
N TYR A 49 4.17 2.25 6.26
CA TYR A 49 4.55 3.58 5.81
C TYR A 49 3.30 4.35 5.38
N THR A 50 3.07 5.54 5.92
CA THR A 50 1.82 6.27 5.64
C THR A 50 1.94 7.79 5.81
N GLY A 51 1.23 8.53 4.97
CA GLY A 51 1.00 9.97 5.15
C GLY A 51 -0.01 10.23 6.27
N VAL A 52 0.23 11.23 7.13
CA VAL A 52 -0.66 11.55 8.24
C VAL A 52 -1.18 12.98 8.17
N ASP A 53 -2.48 13.13 8.45
CA ASP A 53 -3.05 14.41 8.82
C ASP A 53 -3.09 14.48 10.35
N PRO A 54 -2.32 15.38 11.00
CA PRO A 54 -2.27 15.47 12.45
C PRO A 54 -3.63 15.85 13.07
N THR A 55 -4.53 16.44 12.29
CA THR A 55 -5.87 16.83 12.76
C THR A 55 -6.87 15.67 12.75
N ASN A 56 -6.50 14.51 12.19
CA ASN A 56 -7.38 13.38 11.99
C ASN A 56 -7.29 12.36 13.14
N GLU A 57 -8.10 12.54 14.18
CA GLU A 57 -8.11 11.69 15.37
C GLU A 57 -8.36 10.20 15.07
N LYS A 58 -9.22 9.90 14.08
CA LYS A 58 -9.50 8.51 13.68
C LYS A 58 -8.27 7.84 13.10
N GLN A 59 -7.52 8.56 12.25
CA GLN A 59 -6.27 8.07 11.71
C GLN A 59 -5.26 7.83 12.84
N GLN A 60 -5.12 8.76 13.78
CA GLN A 60 -4.22 8.59 14.92
C GLN A 60 -4.57 7.34 15.76
N GLY A 61 -5.86 7.10 16.00
CA GLY A 61 -6.34 5.89 16.68
C GLY A 61 -5.97 4.60 15.93
N PHE A 62 -6.14 4.57 14.61
CA PHE A 62 -5.72 3.45 13.77
C PHE A 62 -4.20 3.23 13.83
N LEU A 63 -3.38 4.27 13.70
CA LEU A 63 -1.92 4.14 13.75
C LEU A 63 -1.42 3.72 15.13
N LEU A 64 -2.07 4.15 16.20
CA LEU A 64 -1.80 3.65 17.54
C LEU A 64 -2.13 2.16 17.64
N TRP A 65 -3.26 1.72 17.08
CA TRP A 65 -3.62 0.30 17.02
C TRP A 65 -2.56 -0.49 16.24
N MET A 66 -2.12 -0.01 15.07
CA MET A 66 -1.07 -0.67 14.26
C MET A 66 0.22 -0.88 15.08
N ARG A 67 0.68 0.17 15.78
CA ARG A 67 1.87 0.10 16.66
C ARG A 67 1.73 -0.94 17.76
N ARG A 68 0.53 -1.13 18.31
CA ARG A 68 0.24 -2.13 19.36
C ARG A 68 0.08 -3.54 18.83
N ASN A 69 -0.18 -3.71 17.53
CA ASN A 69 -0.47 -5.00 16.90
C ASN A 69 0.62 -5.43 15.92
N GLY A 70 1.88 -5.17 16.29
CA GLY A 70 3.05 -5.77 15.64
C GLY A 70 3.66 -4.97 14.50
N TYR A 71 3.10 -3.83 14.12
CA TYR A 71 3.65 -2.98 13.07
C TYR A 71 4.53 -1.85 13.61
N ARG A 72 5.67 -1.62 12.97
CA ARG A 72 6.44 -0.38 13.11
C ARG A 72 5.91 0.67 12.14
N VAL A 73 5.18 1.65 12.66
CA VAL A 73 4.62 2.73 11.84
C VAL A 73 5.67 3.81 11.58
N VAL A 74 5.91 4.09 10.30
CA VAL A 74 6.72 5.21 9.80
C VAL A 74 5.76 6.18 9.12
N SER A 75 5.78 7.44 9.53
CA SER A 75 4.80 8.43 9.05
C SER A 75 5.44 9.75 8.67
N LYS A 76 4.90 10.37 7.61
CA LYS A 76 5.19 11.75 7.21
C LYS A 76 3.92 12.57 7.22
N GLU A 77 4.00 13.83 7.62
CA GLU A 77 2.86 14.74 7.46
C GLU A 77 2.52 14.92 5.98
N LEU A 78 1.21 14.96 5.68
CA LEU A 78 0.74 15.20 4.34
C LEU A 78 1.10 16.62 3.90
N VAL A 79 1.70 16.74 2.72
CA VAL A 79 2.01 18.03 2.10
C VAL A 79 0.84 18.42 1.21
N GLN A 80 0.32 19.64 1.40
CA GLN A 80 -0.67 20.21 0.50
C GLN A 80 0.02 20.77 -0.75
N LEU A 81 -0.38 20.25 -1.90
CA LEU A 81 0.11 20.67 -3.21
C LEU A 81 -0.69 21.89 -3.72
N PRO A 82 -0.18 22.64 -4.72
CA PRO A 82 -0.86 23.81 -5.27
C PRO A 82 -2.25 23.52 -5.86
N ASP A 83 -2.48 22.28 -6.31
CA ASP A 83 -3.78 21.81 -6.79
C ASP A 83 -4.78 21.53 -5.65
N GLY A 84 -4.36 21.70 -4.40
CA GLY A 84 -5.09 21.46 -3.16
C GLY A 84 -5.13 20.00 -2.72
N SER A 85 -4.44 19.09 -3.41
CA SER A 85 -4.31 17.69 -3.00
C SER A 85 -3.31 17.55 -1.85
N LYS A 86 -3.54 16.57 -0.98
CA LYS A 86 -2.65 16.23 0.12
C LYS A 86 -1.94 14.91 -0.20
N LYS A 87 -0.61 14.91 -0.25
CA LYS A 87 0.17 13.70 -0.55
C LYS A 87 1.37 13.59 0.38
N ALA A 88 1.74 12.35 0.69
CA ALA A 88 3.05 12.03 1.24
C ALA A 88 3.60 10.87 0.41
N ASN A 89 4.85 11.00 -0.03
CA ASN A 89 5.60 9.92 -0.66
C ASN A 89 6.60 9.40 0.39
N LEU A 90 6.61 8.08 0.61
CA LEU A 90 7.51 7.38 1.53
C LEU A 90 8.44 6.37 0.82
N ASP A 91 8.55 6.41 -0.51
CA ASP A 91 9.38 5.50 -1.31
C ASP A 91 10.85 5.55 -0.89
N VAL A 92 11.34 6.76 -0.57
CA VAL A 92 12.70 6.96 -0.04
C VAL A 92 12.88 6.23 1.30
N GLU A 93 11.94 6.38 2.24
CA GLU A 93 12.01 5.69 3.53
C GLU A 93 11.95 4.17 3.37
N ILE A 94 11.06 3.68 2.49
CA ILE A 94 10.92 2.26 2.18
C ILE A 94 12.24 1.73 1.62
N ALA A 95 12.77 2.35 0.57
CA ALA A 95 14.01 1.94 -0.08
C ALA A 95 15.21 1.95 0.89
N VAL A 96 15.33 3.00 1.72
CA VAL A 96 16.39 3.12 2.72
C VAL A 96 16.28 2.02 3.77
N ASP A 97 15.10 1.79 4.34
CA ASP A 97 14.90 0.76 5.36
C ASP A 97 15.11 -0.66 4.79
N MET A 98 14.63 -0.93 3.58
CA MET A 98 14.87 -2.19 2.88
C MET A 98 16.37 -2.47 2.76
N MET A 99 17.14 -1.50 2.26
CA MET A 99 18.58 -1.61 2.05
C MET A 99 19.38 -1.67 3.35
N ALA A 100 19.00 -0.88 4.36
CA ALA A 100 19.71 -0.83 5.65
C ALA A 100 19.56 -2.13 6.45
N LEU A 101 18.49 -2.87 6.23
CA LEU A 101 18.19 -4.11 6.95
C LEU A 101 18.57 -5.38 6.18
N VAL A 102 19.13 -5.26 4.98
CA VAL A 102 19.64 -6.42 4.22
C VAL A 102 20.63 -7.21 5.08
N GLY A 103 20.49 -8.53 5.07
CA GLY A 103 21.26 -9.45 5.92
C GLY A 103 20.64 -9.70 7.30
N CYS A 104 19.66 -8.88 7.73
CA CYS A 104 18.87 -9.16 8.94
C CYS A 104 17.63 -10.02 8.65
N TYR A 105 17.16 -10.02 7.40
CA TYR A 105 16.09 -10.87 6.88
C TYR A 105 16.61 -11.69 5.70
N ASP A 106 15.95 -12.82 5.47
CA ASP A 106 16.24 -13.72 4.36
C ASP A 106 15.25 -13.46 3.20
N THR A 107 14.03 -13.03 3.52
CA THR A 107 13.00 -12.58 2.54
C THR A 107 12.42 -11.22 2.92
N ALA A 108 12.36 -10.28 1.98
CA ALA A 108 11.55 -9.07 2.05
C ALA A 108 10.21 -9.31 1.35
N ILE A 109 9.12 -8.86 1.98
CA ILE A 109 7.80 -8.77 1.37
C ILE A 109 7.49 -7.29 1.22
N LEU A 110 7.43 -6.81 -0.02
CA LEU A 110 7.04 -5.45 -0.35
C LEU A 110 5.56 -5.44 -0.75
N VAL A 111 4.73 -4.76 0.03
CA VAL A 111 3.32 -4.52 -0.32
C VAL A 111 3.23 -3.14 -0.96
N SER A 112 3.51 -3.08 -2.26
CA SER A 112 3.39 -1.91 -3.13
C SER A 112 3.42 -2.33 -4.60
N GLY A 113 2.79 -1.55 -5.46
CA GLY A 113 2.89 -1.64 -6.92
C GLY A 113 3.80 -0.59 -7.56
N ASP A 114 4.46 0.27 -6.77
CA ASP A 114 5.17 1.43 -7.28
C ASP A 114 6.49 1.06 -8.00
N GLY A 115 6.61 1.47 -9.26
CA GLY A 115 7.79 1.23 -10.09
C GLY A 115 9.04 1.95 -9.60
N ASP A 116 8.91 3.02 -8.82
CA ASP A 116 10.04 3.80 -8.30
C ASP A 116 10.86 3.00 -7.26
N LEU A 117 10.27 1.94 -6.68
CA LEU A 117 10.94 1.02 -5.76
C LEU A 117 11.72 -0.10 -6.48
N ALA A 118 11.58 -0.24 -7.80
CA ALA A 118 12.20 -1.35 -8.54
C ALA A 118 13.73 -1.41 -8.36
N TYR A 119 14.40 -0.26 -8.34
CA TYR A 119 15.85 -0.24 -8.14
C TYR A 119 16.26 -0.70 -6.72
N ALA A 120 15.47 -0.35 -5.71
CA ALA A 120 15.71 -0.82 -4.34
C ALA A 120 15.49 -2.34 -4.24
N VAL A 121 14.43 -2.86 -4.87
CA VAL A 121 14.16 -4.31 -4.95
C VAL A 121 15.32 -5.05 -5.62
N ASP A 122 15.77 -4.59 -6.78
CA ASP A 122 16.90 -5.19 -7.50
C ASP A 122 18.18 -5.18 -6.66
N ALA A 123 18.48 -4.06 -5.99
CA ALA A 123 19.65 -3.94 -5.12
C ALA A 123 19.60 -4.84 -3.88
N VAL A 124 18.40 -5.06 -3.31
CA VAL A 124 18.19 -6.02 -2.20
C VAL A 124 18.40 -7.45 -2.69
N SER A 125 17.82 -7.80 -3.85
CA SER A 125 17.97 -9.12 -4.47
C SER A 125 19.43 -9.43 -4.82
N TYR A 126 20.14 -8.47 -5.40
CA TYR A 126 21.57 -8.57 -5.70
C TYR A 126 22.43 -8.87 -4.46
N ARG A 127 22.01 -8.44 -3.27
CA ARG A 127 22.69 -8.73 -2.00
C ARG A 127 22.28 -10.06 -1.37
N GLY A 128 21.48 -10.87 -2.07
CA GLY A 128 21.15 -12.25 -1.70
C GLY A 128 19.91 -12.42 -0.84
N ALA A 129 19.13 -11.35 -0.60
CA ALA A 129 17.83 -11.47 0.05
C ALA A 129 16.73 -11.65 -0.99
N ARG A 130 15.82 -12.59 -0.76
CA ARG A 130 14.68 -12.78 -1.65
C ARG A 130 13.69 -11.62 -1.53
N VAL A 131 13.09 -11.17 -2.62
CA VAL A 131 12.02 -10.17 -2.61
C VAL A 131 10.74 -10.73 -3.20
N GLU A 132 9.66 -10.68 -2.41
CA GLU A 132 8.30 -10.95 -2.89
C GLU A 132 7.52 -9.63 -2.94
N VAL A 133 6.87 -9.35 -4.07
CA VAL A 133 6.00 -8.19 -4.25
C VAL A 133 4.54 -8.62 -4.14
N VAL A 134 3.76 -7.88 -3.36
CA VAL A 134 2.32 -8.11 -3.14
C VAL A 134 1.56 -6.85 -3.52
N SER A 135 0.71 -6.93 -4.54
CA SER A 135 -0.13 -5.81 -4.99
C SER A 135 -1.20 -6.32 -5.96
N LEU A 136 -2.01 -5.43 -6.54
CA LEU A 136 -2.90 -5.75 -7.65
C LEU A 136 -2.18 -5.62 -8.99
N ARG A 137 -2.47 -6.54 -9.91
CA ARG A 137 -1.79 -6.55 -11.21
C ARG A 137 -2.07 -5.29 -12.01
N SER A 138 -3.28 -4.74 -11.90
CA SER A 138 -3.72 -3.47 -12.50
C SER A 138 -3.02 -2.24 -11.93
N MET A 139 -2.38 -2.34 -10.76
CA MET A 139 -1.77 -1.24 -10.03
C MET A 139 -0.26 -1.37 -9.87
N THR A 140 0.36 -2.34 -10.56
CA THR A 140 1.76 -2.66 -10.39
C THR A 140 2.56 -2.42 -11.66
N SER A 141 3.67 -1.71 -11.53
CA SER A 141 4.62 -1.54 -12.63
C SER A 141 5.24 -2.87 -13.06
N ASP A 142 5.34 -3.08 -14.37
CA ASP A 142 6.09 -4.21 -14.92
C ASP A 142 7.57 -4.17 -14.53
N SER A 143 8.16 -2.98 -14.37
CA SER A 143 9.55 -2.85 -13.91
C SER A 143 9.75 -3.48 -12.53
N LEU A 144 8.81 -3.26 -11.61
CA LEU A 144 8.85 -3.81 -10.26
C LEU A 144 8.66 -5.33 -10.26
N ILE A 145 7.75 -5.84 -11.10
CA ILE A 145 7.49 -7.28 -11.20
C ILE A 145 8.69 -8.02 -11.80
N ASN A 146 9.33 -7.43 -12.81
CA ASN A 146 10.47 -8.06 -13.49
C ASN A 146 11.69 -8.24 -12.59
N VAL A 147 11.85 -7.40 -11.55
CA VAL A 147 12.97 -7.50 -10.58
C VAL A 147 12.64 -8.31 -9.34
N ALA A 148 11.37 -8.68 -9.12
CA ALA A 148 10.95 -9.45 -7.96
C ALA A 148 11.16 -10.96 -8.16
N ASP A 149 11.59 -11.68 -7.12
CA ASP A 149 11.68 -13.15 -7.18
C ASP A 149 10.31 -13.82 -7.22
N ARG A 150 9.28 -13.13 -6.73
CA ARG A 150 7.90 -13.58 -6.76
C ARG A 150 6.96 -12.40 -6.74
N TYR A 151 5.95 -12.46 -7.59
CA TYR A 151 4.77 -11.60 -7.50
C TYR A 151 3.61 -12.40 -6.89
N ILE A 152 2.86 -11.77 -5.98
CA ILE A 152 1.66 -12.31 -5.36
C ILE A 152 0.54 -11.31 -5.61
N ASP A 153 -0.50 -11.76 -6.31
CA ASP A 153 -1.66 -10.93 -6.54
C ASP A 153 -2.46 -10.78 -5.24
N LEU A 154 -2.69 -9.56 -4.80
CA LEU A 154 -3.49 -9.23 -3.62
C LEU A 154 -4.91 -9.78 -3.76
N GLU A 155 -5.46 -9.84 -4.97
CA GLU A 155 -6.79 -10.42 -5.22
C GLU A 155 -6.83 -11.91 -4.83
N SER A 156 -5.74 -12.63 -5.08
CA SER A 156 -5.66 -14.08 -4.80
C SER A 156 -5.65 -14.43 -3.32
N ILE A 157 -5.38 -13.45 -2.44
CA ILE A 157 -5.34 -13.63 -0.98
C ILE A 157 -6.44 -12.82 -0.26
N ARG A 158 -7.41 -12.29 -1.02
CA ARG A 158 -8.44 -11.38 -0.51
C ARG A 158 -9.26 -11.99 0.63
N GLU A 159 -9.59 -13.27 0.54
CA GLU A 159 -10.50 -13.94 1.47
C GLU A 159 -9.84 -14.17 2.83
N GLU A 160 -8.53 -14.35 2.81
CA GLU A 160 -7.68 -14.52 3.98
C GLU A 160 -7.42 -13.20 4.69
N ILE A 161 -7.39 -12.06 3.98
CA ILE A 161 -7.01 -10.77 4.57
C ILE A 161 -8.19 -9.81 4.78
N GLN A 162 -9.37 -10.09 4.23
CA GLN A 162 -10.54 -9.23 4.44
C GLN A 162 -11.12 -9.39 5.86
N LYS A 163 -11.70 -8.30 6.37
CA LYS A 163 -12.55 -8.36 7.55
C LYS A 163 -13.76 -9.23 7.24
N ALA A 164 -14.19 -10.02 8.23
CA ALA A 164 -15.43 -10.76 8.08
C ALA A 164 -16.57 -9.77 7.83
N PRO A 165 -17.51 -10.07 6.92
CA PRO A 165 -18.71 -9.25 6.77
C PRO A 165 -19.32 -9.14 8.16
N ARG A 166 -19.63 -7.90 8.56
CA ARG A 166 -20.28 -7.63 9.84
C ARG A 166 -21.51 -8.54 9.92
N SER A 167 -21.44 -9.60 10.73
CA SER A 167 -22.64 -10.30 11.12
C SER A 167 -23.51 -9.23 11.78
N THR A 168 -24.64 -8.90 11.16
CA THR A 168 -25.72 -8.26 11.87
C THR A 168 -26.15 -9.25 12.94
N TYR A 169 -25.47 -9.21 14.09
CA TYR A 169 -26.01 -9.81 15.29
C TYR A 169 -27.38 -9.18 15.47
N THR A 170 -28.43 -9.94 15.23
CA THR A 170 -29.78 -9.59 15.64
C THR A 170 -29.72 -9.47 17.15
N TYR A 171 -29.57 -8.24 17.62
CA TYR A 171 -29.55 -7.91 19.03
C TYR A 171 -30.87 -8.39 19.63
N ARG A 172 -30.85 -9.46 20.43
CA ARG A 172 -31.92 -9.69 21.40
C ARG A 172 -31.74 -8.63 22.48
N PRO A 173 -32.72 -7.73 22.70
CA PRO A 173 -32.54 -6.66 23.66
C PRO A 173 -32.44 -7.22 25.07
N ILE A 174 -31.25 -7.10 25.66
CA ILE A 174 -31.09 -7.06 27.11
C ILE A 174 -31.36 -5.62 27.53
N THR A 175 -32.39 -5.44 28.34
CA THR A 175 -32.72 -4.17 29.00
C THR A 175 -31.60 -3.78 29.94
N GLY A 176 -30.84 -2.74 29.60
CA GLY A 176 -29.81 -2.18 30.47
C GLY A 176 -29.03 -1.05 29.78
N ASN A 177 -29.27 0.17 30.23
CA ASN A 177 -28.69 1.41 29.70
C ASN A 177 -27.15 1.42 29.72
N LEU A 178 -26.52 1.42 28.53
CA LEU A 178 -25.19 2.02 28.31
C LEU A 178 -25.12 2.53 26.85
N THR A 179 -24.90 3.83 26.68
CA THR A 179 -24.71 4.49 25.38
C THR A 179 -23.32 4.18 24.82
N GLN A 180 -23.25 3.52 23.67
CA GLN A 180 -22.04 3.43 22.84
C GLN A 180 -22.29 4.11 21.49
N SER A 181 -21.39 5.04 21.13
CA SER A 181 -21.37 5.73 19.84
C SER A 181 -20.59 4.92 18.80
N PRO A 182 -20.98 4.94 17.51
CA PRO A 182 -20.35 4.13 16.46
C PRO A 182 -19.00 4.71 15.99
N ILE A 183 -18.03 3.82 15.76
CA ILE A 183 -16.79 4.12 15.02
C ILE A 183 -17.11 4.04 13.52
N VAL A 184 -17.05 5.19 12.84
CA VAL A 184 -17.28 5.37 11.40
C VAL A 184 -15.93 5.45 10.68
N ASN A 185 -15.84 4.85 9.49
CA ASN A 185 -14.67 4.81 8.60
C ASN A 185 -13.91 6.14 8.45
N PRO A 186 -12.62 6.09 8.08
CA PRO A 186 -11.89 7.27 7.67
C PRO A 186 -12.36 7.70 6.26
N HIS A 187 -13.03 8.84 6.17
CA HIS A 187 -13.59 9.43 4.94
C HIS A 187 -12.56 10.24 4.13
N TRP A 188 -11.30 10.33 4.59
CA TRP A 188 -10.36 11.39 4.20
C TRP A 188 -9.41 11.04 3.05
N GLU A 189 -9.36 9.79 2.57
CA GLU A 189 -8.60 9.40 1.36
C GLU A 189 -9.45 9.46 0.07
N GLN A 190 -10.73 9.82 0.19
CA GLN A 190 -11.60 10.09 -0.97
C GLN A 190 -11.25 11.42 -1.65
N ASP A 191 -10.71 12.40 -0.89
CA ASP A 191 -10.26 13.70 -1.42
C ASP A 191 -9.04 13.60 -2.36
N THR A 192 -8.32 12.47 -2.35
CA THR A 192 -7.15 12.22 -3.21
C THR A 192 -7.50 11.41 -4.46
N ALA A 193 -8.56 10.61 -4.44
CA ALA A 193 -9.00 9.79 -5.56
C ALA A 193 -9.72 10.61 -6.66
N GLU A 194 -10.56 11.59 -6.27
CA GLU A 194 -11.31 12.44 -7.23
C GLU A 194 -10.43 13.30 -8.16
N ARG A 195 -9.13 13.43 -7.87
CA ARG A 195 -8.20 14.25 -8.66
C ARG A 195 -7.38 13.48 -9.70
N LYS A 196 -7.21 12.16 -9.58
CA LYS A 196 -6.46 11.39 -10.59
C LYS A 196 -7.27 11.17 -11.87
N ASP A 197 -8.59 11.00 -11.76
CA ASP A 197 -9.47 10.83 -12.94
C ASP A 197 -9.55 12.10 -13.81
N LYS A 198 -9.38 13.29 -13.22
CA LYS A 198 -9.34 14.55 -13.99
C LYS A 198 -8.03 14.83 -14.71
N ALA A 199 -6.94 14.14 -14.35
CA ALA A 199 -5.63 14.34 -15.00
C ALA A 199 -5.45 13.48 -16.25
N ALA A 200 -6.23 12.40 -16.42
CA ALA A 200 -6.16 11.52 -17.58
C ALA A 200 -6.95 12.02 -18.80
N ASP A 201 -7.85 13.00 -18.63
CA ASP A 201 -8.78 13.47 -19.67
C ASP A 201 -8.24 14.66 -20.51
N ASN A 202 -7.08 15.20 -20.16
CA ASN A 202 -6.54 16.43 -20.77
C ASN A 202 -5.41 16.24 -21.79
N ASP A 203 -5.09 15.01 -22.18
CA ASP A 203 -4.03 14.73 -23.17
C ASP A 203 -4.65 14.34 -24.52
N SER A 204 -5.23 15.33 -25.21
CA SER A 204 -5.53 15.26 -26.64
C SER A 204 -4.41 15.97 -27.40
N PRO A 205 -3.75 15.34 -28.39
CA PRO A 205 -2.60 15.96 -29.05
C PRO A 205 -3.05 17.12 -29.94
N GLU A 206 -2.60 18.33 -29.59
CA GLU A 206 -2.65 19.49 -30.48
C GLU A 206 -1.92 19.20 -31.79
N THR A 207 -2.57 19.55 -32.88
CA THR A 207 -2.13 19.36 -34.26
C THR A 207 -0.97 20.30 -34.58
N LEU A 208 0.22 19.75 -34.85
CA LEU A 208 1.34 20.48 -35.42
C LEU A 208 1.76 19.89 -36.77
N GLY A 209 1.69 20.74 -37.80
CA GLY A 209 2.58 20.66 -38.96
C GLY A 209 1.89 20.42 -40.31
N ASN A 210 1.72 21.49 -41.08
CA ASN A 210 1.92 21.43 -42.53
C ASN A 210 2.82 22.61 -42.92
N LEU A 211 4.11 22.32 -43.09
CA LEU A 211 5.06 23.14 -43.83
C LEU A 211 4.96 22.71 -45.29
N ASP A 212 4.26 23.51 -46.10
CA ASP A 212 4.28 23.33 -47.55
C ASP A 212 5.61 23.83 -48.10
N ASN A 213 6.41 22.88 -48.57
CA ASN A 213 7.46 23.11 -49.54
C ASN A 213 6.83 23.58 -50.86
N ASN A 214 7.25 24.73 -51.38
CA ASN A 214 7.20 24.91 -52.83
C ASN A 214 8.41 25.70 -53.32
N ALA A 215 9.29 24.99 -54.02
CA ALA A 215 10.33 25.55 -54.86
C ALA A 215 9.77 25.67 -56.28
N SER A 216 9.87 26.85 -56.90
CA SER A 216 9.82 27.03 -58.37
C SER A 216 10.26 28.44 -58.75
N ALA A 217 11.31 28.49 -59.60
CA ALA A 217 11.79 29.58 -60.47
C ALA A 217 12.43 30.82 -59.84
#